data_AF-A0A1H7FB10-F1
#
_entry.id   AF-A0A1H7FB10-F1
#
_cell.length_a   1.000
_cell.length_b   1.000
_cell.length_c   1.000
_cell.angle_alpha   90.00
_cell.angle_beta   90.00
_cell.angle_gamma   90.00
#
_symmetry.space_group_name_H-M   'P 1'
#
loop_
_entity.id
_entity.type
_entity.pdbx_description
1 polymer ?
#
loop_
_entity_poly.entity_id
_entity_poly.type
_entity_poly.pdbx_seq_one_letter_code
_entity_poly.pdbx_strand_id
1 'polypeptide(L)' 'MKYETLYLMVRAVVQSEHQDISETVHEVETSAICSVSNTGKVTVLETEILLTRVRNTKIKKHGT' A
#
# COMPACT_ATOMS: atom_id res chain seq x y z
N MET A 1 24.02 0.44 17.90
CA MET A 1 23.68 1.49 16.89
C MET A 1 22.19 1.76 16.99
N LYS A 2 21.76 3.02 16.88
CA LYS A 2 20.35 3.41 16.98
C LYS A 2 19.78 3.43 15.56
N TYR A 3 18.78 2.59 15.28
CA TYR A 3 18.11 2.60 13.99
C TYR A 3 17.08 3.73 13.94
N GLU A 4 16.91 4.33 12.76
CA GLU A 4 15.87 5.32 12.50
C GLU A 4 14.80 4.67 11.63
N THR A 5 13.54 4.79 12.03
CA THR A 5 12.39 4.27 11.27
C THR A 5 11.92 5.33 10.29
N LEU A 6 11.87 4.98 9.01
CA LEU A 6 11.29 5.81 7.95
C LEU A 6 9.95 5.22 7.50
N TYR A 7 8.92 6.05 7.42
CA TYR A 7 7.63 5.67 6.84
C TYR A 7 7.55 6.17 5.39
N LEU A 8 7.37 5.25 4.44
CA LEU A 8 7.20 5.55 3.03
C LEU A 8 5.71 5.45 2.64
N MET A 9 5.18 6.49 2.01
CA MET A 9 3.83 6.44 1.40
C MET A 9 3.98 6.38 -0.12
N VAL A 10 3.52 5.29 -0.71
CA VAL A 10 3.60 5.04 -2.16
C VAL A 10 2.20 4.98 -2.78
N ARG A 11 2.09 5.31 -4.06
CA ARG A 11 0.86 5.12 -4.83
C ARG A 11 1.02 3.93 -5.76
N ALA A 12 0.23 2.89 -5.53
CA ALA A 12 0.04 1.79 -6.47
C ALA A 12 -1.29 1.97 -7.23
N VAL A 13 -1.32 1.55 -8.48
CA VAL A 13 -2.57 1.41 -9.26
C VAL A 13 -2.76 -0.08 -9.50
N VAL A 14 -3.87 -0.62 -9.00
CA VAL A 14 -4.16 -2.05 -9.05
C VAL A 14 -5.43 -2.24 -9.86
N GLN A 15 -5.40 -3.21 -10.77
CA GLN A 15 -6.57 -3.73 -11.45
C GLN A 15 -6.91 -5.08 -10.83
N SER A 16 -8.19 -5.34 -10.58
CA SER A 16 -8.65 -6.58 -9.96
C SER A 16 -9.83 -7.13 -10.74
N GLU A 17 -9.96 -8.46 -10.73
CA GLU A 17 -11.11 -9.19 -11.26
C GLU A 17 -12.19 -9.44 -10.19
N HIS A 18 -11.89 -9.14 -8.92
CA HIS A 18 -12.86 -9.22 -7.83
C HIS A 18 -14.02 -8.24 -8.05
N GLN A 19 -15.21 -8.64 -7.61
CA GLN A 19 -16.40 -7.79 -7.71
C GLN A 19 -16.46 -6.77 -6.59
N ASP A 20 -15.97 -7.13 -5.39
CA ASP A 20 -15.87 -6.24 -4.24
C ASP A 20 -14.43 -5.74 -4.07
N ILE A 21 -14.31 -4.43 -3.81
CA ILE A 21 -13.04 -3.79 -3.49
C ILE A 21 -12.45 -4.29 -2.16
N SER A 22 -13.29 -4.78 -1.24
CA SER A 22 -12.83 -5.36 0.03
C SER A 22 -11.99 -6.63 -0.20
N GLU A 23 -12.38 -7.47 -1.17
CA GLU A 23 -11.66 -8.67 -1.57
C GLU A 23 -10.33 -8.31 -2.23
N THR A 24 -10.31 -7.30 -3.12
CA THR A 24 -9.05 -6.76 -3.68
C THR A 24 -8.11 -6.27 -2.60
N VAL A 25 -8.62 -5.52 -1.61
CA VAL A 25 -7.80 -5.02 -0.49
C VAL A 25 -7.22 -6.18 0.31
N HIS A 26 -8.04 -7.15 0.67
CA HIS A 26 -7.61 -8.30 1.45
C HIS A 26 -6.55 -9.12 0.72
N GLU A 27 -6.72 -9.39 -0.58
CA GLU A 27 -5.72 -10.13 -1.36
C GLU A 27 -4.40 -9.36 -1.43
N VAL A 28 -4.44 -8.04 -1.65
CA VAL A 28 -3.23 -7.21 -1.69
C VAL A 28 -2.51 -7.21 -0.34
N GLU A 29 -3.22 -7.03 0.77
CA GLU A 29 -2.61 -6.98 2.10
C GLU A 29 -2.05 -8.32 2.56
N THR A 30 -2.61 -9.45 2.09
CA THR A 30 -2.18 -10.79 2.52
C THR A 30 -1.18 -11.45 1.59
N SER A 31 -1.25 -11.16 0.30
CA SER A 31 -0.57 -11.94 -0.74
C SER A 31 0.40 -11.12 -1.59
N ALA A 32 0.24 -9.80 -1.67
CA ALA A 32 1.14 -8.98 -2.47
C ALA A 32 2.48 -8.76 -1.77
N ILE A 33 3.55 -8.71 -2.57
CA ILE A 33 4.89 -8.41 -2.08
C ILE A 33 5.22 -6.97 -2.46
N CYS A 34 5.46 -6.13 -1.44
CA CYS A 34 6.09 -4.83 -1.64
C CYS A 34 7.61 -4.98 -1.54
N SER A 35 8.35 -4.43 -2.50
CA SER A 35 9.82 -4.44 -2.48
C SER A 35 10.35 -3.03 -2.64
N VAL A 36 11.28 -2.65 -1.76
CA VAL A 36 12.03 -1.40 -1.82
C VAL A 36 13.51 -1.75 -1.86
N SER A 37 14.21 -1.30 -2.90
CA SER A 37 15.63 -1.57 -3.07
C SER A 37 16.49 -0.71 -2.14
N ASN A 38 17.67 -1.24 -1.80
CA ASN A 38 18.72 -0.44 -1.18
C ASN A 38 19.09 0.75 -2.07
N THR A 39 19.51 1.85 -1.44
CA THR A 39 20.09 3.00 -2.14
C THR A 39 21.51 3.23 -1.65
N GLY A 40 22.24 4.18 -2.25
CA GLY A 40 23.69 4.32 -2.03
C GLY A 40 24.14 4.42 -0.56
N LYS A 41 23.28 4.91 0.35
CA LYS A 41 23.57 4.98 1.80
C LYS A 41 22.48 4.38 2.69
N VAL A 42 21.44 3.78 2.11
CA VAL A 42 20.29 3.27 2.86
C VAL A 42 20.14 1.78 2.57
N THR A 43 20.22 0.97 3.63
CA THR A 43 19.91 -0.45 3.59
C THR A 43 18.47 -0.65 4.08
N VAL A 44 17.64 -1.24 3.24
CA VAL A 44 16.28 -1.67 3.58
C VAL A 44 16.38 -3.03 4.24
N LEU A 45 15.89 -3.14 5.48
CA LEU A 45 15.97 -4.37 6.26
C LEU A 45 14.71 -5.23 6.10
N GLU A 46 13.56 -4.56 6.00
CA GLU A 46 12.25 -5.22 5.92
C GLU A 46 11.28 -4.31 5.18
N THR A 47 10.34 -4.92 4.46
CA THR A 47 9.25 -4.25 3.75
C THR A 47 7.97 -5.02 3.98
N GLU A 48 6.94 -4.33 4.46
CA GLU A 48 5.62 -4.90 4.74
C GLU A 48 4.52 -3.94 4.26
N ILE A 49 3.39 -4.50 3.81
CA ILE A 49 2.17 -3.73 3.52
C ILE A 49 1.33 -3.70 4.80
N LEU A 50 1.38 -2.58 5.53
CA LEU A 50 0.63 -2.42 6.79
C LEU A 50 -0.85 -2.04 6.58
N LEU A 51 -1.15 -1.29 5.52
CA LEU A 51 -2.49 -0.78 5.25
C LEU A 51 -2.65 -0.38 3.78
N THR A 52 -3.75 -0.81 3.16
CA THR A 52 -4.19 -0.38 1.83
C THR A 52 -5.34 0.61 1.95
N ARG A 53 -5.18 1.81 1.36
CA ARG A 53 -6.24 2.83 1.31
C ARG A 53 -6.86 2.91 -0.07
N VAL A 54 -8.16 2.65 -0.15
CA VAL A 54 -8.93 2.78 -1.38
C VAL A 54 -9.43 4.21 -1.52
N ARG A 55 -9.17 4.84 -2.68
CA ARG A 55 -9.83 6.09 -3.05
C ARG A 55 -11.02 5.81 -3.95
N ASN A 56 -12.22 5.74 -3.37
CA ASN A 56 -13.45 5.54 -4.15
C ASN A 56 -13.89 6.86 -4.80
N THR A 57 -13.65 7.01 -6.10
CA THR A 57 -14.04 8.22 -6.86
C THR A 57 -15.54 8.29 -7.17
N LYS A 58 -16.29 7.19 -6.97
CA LYS A 58 -17.74 7.15 -7.22
C LYS A 58 -18.57 7.79 -6.11
N ILE A 59 -17.99 8.00 -4.92
CA ILE A 59 -18.64 8.77 -3.84
C ILE A 59 -18.33 10.25 -4.06
N LYS A 60 -19.03 10.89 -5.01
CA LYS A 60 -19.25 12.33 -4.92
C LYS A 60 -20.10 12.54 -3.67
N LYS A 61 -19.50 13.01 -2.57
CA LYS A 61 -20.28 13.54 -1.43
C LYS A 61 -21.25 14.58 -2.00
N HIS A 62 -22.52 14.23 -2.14
CA HIS A 62 -23.57 15.23 -2.15
C HIS A 62 -23.57 15.79 -0.74
N GLY A 63 -23.02 17.00 -0.60
CA GLY A 63 -23.22 17.79 0.60
C GLY A 63 -24.71 18.08 0.72
N THR A 64 -25.29 17.64 1.83
CA THR A 64 -26.47 18.26 2.43
C THR A 64 -26.02 19.08 3.61
#